data_AF-A0A815BRM8-F1
#
_entry.id   AF-A0A815BRM8-F1
#
_cell.length_a   1.000
_cell.length_b   1.000
_cell.length_c   1.000
_cell.angle_alpha   90.00
_cell.angle_beta   90.00
_cell.angle_gamma   90.00
#
_symmetry.space_group_name_H-M   'P 1'
#
loop_
_entity.id
_entity.type
_entity.pdbx_description
1 polymer ?
#
loop_
_entity_poly.entity_id
_entity_poly.type
_entity_poly.pdbx_seq_one_letter_code
_entity_poly.pdbx_strand_id
1 'polypeptide(L)'
;MMGRVPYAIRQHNRAMISATAGKCGGAGSSGDVSFYCHPDMHISVFIHESAHSADRGTSATQVWRSGVQNDECVPDPYGNSNFADNFAQVAVLWTHLVGQRQHNNLGGGQFSCMRNQLEQISKALAAWRIQAPRNTLQPGQQLEQDEALTSPNGAYRLVLQTDGNLVLYVSDNTVPANSLWTTGSFRRGPHRFEVQPDGNLVIYDGNNQASWASNTRRQNADRGRLALQDDGNLVFYDNNNQPTWATNTCCFIAPRQ
;
A
#
# COMPACT_ATOMS: atom_id res chain seq x y z
N MET A 1 -13.78 4.08 1.13
CA MET A 1 -12.81 5.02 0.54
C MET A 1 -11.43 4.93 1.18
N MET A 2 -11.32 4.66 2.49
CA MET A 2 -10.02 4.46 3.17
C MET A 2 -9.09 3.41 2.55
N GLY A 3 -9.61 2.30 2.02
CA GLY A 3 -8.78 1.30 1.32
C GLY A 3 -8.09 1.82 0.05
N ARG A 4 -8.48 3.01 -0.45
CA ARG A 4 -7.83 3.70 -1.58
C ARG A 4 -6.78 4.72 -1.13
N VAL A 5 -6.70 5.04 0.17
CA VAL A 5 -5.61 5.85 0.73
C VAL A 5 -4.36 4.97 0.75
N PRO A 6 -3.20 5.46 0.27
CA PRO A 6 -1.96 4.69 0.32
C PRO A 6 -1.69 4.16 1.72
N TYR A 7 -1.27 2.89 1.80
CA TYR A 7 -0.93 2.23 3.08
C TYR A 7 -0.02 3.10 3.95
N ALA A 8 1.02 3.68 3.34
CA ALA A 8 2.00 4.54 4.01
C ALA A 8 1.36 5.71 4.78
N ILE A 9 0.21 6.20 4.34
CA ILE A 9 -0.52 7.31 4.95
C ILE A 9 -1.59 6.77 5.93
N ARG A 10 -2.38 5.77 5.51
CA ARG A 10 -3.49 5.27 6.35
C ARG A 10 -3.05 4.46 7.57
N GLN A 11 -1.89 3.81 7.54
CA GLN A 11 -1.41 2.96 8.65
C GLN A 11 -1.24 3.69 9.98
N HIS A 12 -1.09 5.02 9.93
CA HIS A 12 -0.94 5.85 11.12
C HIS A 12 -2.27 6.25 11.75
N ASN A 13 -3.40 5.96 11.10
CA ASN A 13 -4.72 6.16 11.68
C ASN A 13 -5.11 4.94 12.51
N ARG A 14 -5.23 5.14 13.83
CA ARG A 14 -5.67 4.11 14.78
C ARG A 14 -7.18 3.92 14.77
N ALA A 15 -7.94 4.96 14.48
CA ALA A 15 -9.39 4.88 14.39
C ALA A 15 -9.94 5.85 13.35
N MET A 16 -11.05 5.44 12.73
CA MET A 16 -11.84 6.30 11.87
C MET A 16 -13.27 6.37 12.41
N ILE A 17 -13.78 7.59 12.57
CA ILE A 17 -15.15 7.85 12.96
C ILE A 17 -15.89 8.41 11.75
N SER A 18 -17.04 7.83 11.42
CA SER A 18 -17.93 8.38 10.40
C SER A 18 -19.24 8.78 11.06
N ALA A 19 -19.72 9.98 10.77
CA ALA A 19 -20.98 10.51 11.28
C ALA A 19 -21.91 10.91 10.12
N THR A 20 -23.21 10.85 10.38
CA THR A 20 -24.24 11.23 9.41
C THR A 20 -24.19 12.73 9.09
N ALA A 21 -24.47 13.09 7.85
CA ALA A 21 -24.58 14.48 7.40
C ALA A 21 -25.43 15.34 8.34
N GLY A 22 -24.97 16.56 8.65
CA GLY A 22 -25.67 17.49 9.53
C GLY A 22 -25.36 17.36 11.03
N LYS A 23 -24.50 16.41 11.43
CA LYS A 23 -23.97 16.31 12.81
C LYS A 23 -22.60 16.98 13.00
N CYS A 24 -21.88 17.24 11.91
CA CYS A 24 -20.64 18.02 11.86
C CYS A 24 -20.42 18.54 10.42
N GLY A 25 -19.65 19.62 10.28
CA GLY A 25 -19.54 20.39 9.03
C GLY A 25 -18.51 19.91 8.01
N GLY A 26 -17.74 18.85 8.29
CA GLY A 26 -16.63 18.45 7.41
C GLY A 26 -15.87 17.21 7.86
N ALA A 27 -14.58 17.18 7.51
CA ALA A 27 -13.61 16.19 7.98
C ALA A 27 -12.62 16.85 8.93
N GLY A 28 -11.90 16.03 9.67
CA GLY A 28 -10.77 16.47 10.47
C GLY A 28 -10.05 15.31 11.12
N SER A 29 -9.00 15.63 11.84
CA SER A 29 -8.15 14.68 12.55
C SER A 29 -7.78 15.20 13.93
N SER A 30 -7.56 14.27 14.85
CA SER A 30 -7.11 14.55 16.22
C SER A 30 -6.19 13.43 16.66
N GLY A 31 -4.88 13.71 16.65
CA GLY A 31 -3.86 12.66 16.82
C GLY A 31 -4.02 11.59 15.74
N ASP A 32 -4.04 10.33 16.14
CA ASP A 32 -4.17 9.19 15.21
C ASP A 32 -5.64 8.86 14.87
N VAL A 33 -6.60 9.75 15.16
CA VAL A 33 -8.03 9.53 14.89
C VAL A 33 -8.53 10.50 13.83
N SER A 34 -9.06 9.96 12.73
CA SER A 34 -9.72 10.74 11.69
C SER A 34 -11.24 10.68 11.84
N PHE A 35 -11.93 11.79 11.58
CA PHE A 35 -13.38 11.87 11.60
C PHE A 35 -13.94 12.45 10.28
N TYR A 36 -15.03 11.86 9.80
CA TYR A 36 -15.63 12.17 8.50
C TYR A 36 -17.14 12.28 8.65
N CYS A 37 -17.72 13.44 8.32
CA CYS A 37 -19.13 13.71 8.58
C CYS A 37 -20.00 13.96 7.35
N HIS A 38 -19.43 13.79 6.15
CA HIS A 38 -20.12 14.09 4.89
C HIS A 38 -20.12 12.85 3.97
N PRO A 39 -21.26 12.50 3.36
CA PRO A 39 -21.38 11.29 2.53
C PRO A 39 -20.51 11.36 1.27
N ASP A 40 -20.32 12.56 0.70
CA ASP A 40 -19.62 12.77 -0.58
C ASP A 40 -18.20 13.32 -0.43
N MET A 41 -17.38 12.69 0.42
CA MET A 41 -15.98 13.10 0.57
C MET A 41 -15.10 12.51 -0.52
N HIS A 42 -14.34 13.36 -1.23
CA HIS A 42 -13.35 12.92 -2.20
C HIS A 42 -12.18 12.18 -1.53
N ILE A 43 -11.52 11.28 -2.26
CA ILE A 43 -10.35 10.53 -1.77
C ILE A 43 -9.21 11.45 -1.29
N SER A 44 -9.08 12.65 -1.87
CA SER A 44 -8.13 13.67 -1.43
C SER A 44 -8.37 14.11 0.02
N VAL A 45 -9.62 14.16 0.49
CA VAL A 45 -9.96 14.48 1.88
C VAL A 45 -9.48 13.37 2.81
N PHE A 46 -9.71 12.11 2.44
CA PHE A 46 -9.22 10.97 3.24
C PHE A 46 -7.68 10.93 3.29
N ILE A 47 -7.00 11.26 2.19
CA ILE A 47 -5.54 11.36 2.16
C ILE A 47 -5.06 12.51 3.04
N HIS A 48 -5.69 13.68 2.95
CA HIS A 48 -5.35 14.87 3.73
C HIS A 48 -5.47 14.60 5.24
N GLU A 49 -6.62 14.11 5.70
CA GLU A 49 -6.82 13.83 7.13
C GLU A 49 -5.91 12.71 7.62
N SER A 50 -5.66 11.71 6.77
CA SER A 50 -4.73 10.64 7.14
C SER A 50 -3.28 11.13 7.21
N ALA A 51 -2.92 12.15 6.43
CA ALA A 51 -1.56 12.70 6.40
C ALA A 51 -1.21 13.46 7.69
N HIS A 52 -2.19 14.04 8.38
CA HIS A 52 -1.98 14.62 9.71
C HIS A 52 -1.51 13.56 10.72
N SER A 53 -2.11 12.36 10.71
CA SER A 53 -1.63 11.23 11.50
C SER A 53 -0.24 10.74 11.05
N ALA A 54 0.06 10.84 9.75
CA ALA A 54 1.33 10.42 9.17
C ALA A 54 2.49 11.41 9.38
N ASP A 55 2.20 12.67 9.69
CA ASP A 55 3.19 13.74 9.86
C ASP A 55 4.24 13.38 10.93
N ARG A 56 3.81 12.83 12.07
CA ARG A 56 4.69 12.36 13.16
C ARG A 56 5.72 13.41 13.61
N GLY A 57 5.39 14.69 13.46
CA GLY A 57 6.25 15.82 13.82
C GLY A 57 7.21 16.27 12.71
N THR A 58 7.12 15.72 11.50
CA THR A 58 7.95 16.13 10.35
C THR A 58 7.75 17.60 10.03
N SER A 59 6.49 18.05 9.98
CA SER A 59 6.08 19.43 9.70
C SER A 59 6.63 20.43 10.70
N ALA A 60 6.90 19.97 11.93
CA ALA A 60 7.46 20.79 13.00
C ALA A 60 8.99 20.95 12.87
N THR A 61 9.67 20.10 12.11
CA THR A 61 11.14 20.13 11.98
C THR A 61 11.62 21.36 11.23
N GLN A 62 12.84 21.80 11.54
CA GLN A 62 13.48 22.91 10.82
C GLN A 62 13.75 22.57 9.36
N VAL A 63 13.94 21.29 9.04
CA VAL A 63 14.15 20.81 7.67
C VAL A 63 12.89 21.05 6.83
N TRP A 64 11.72 20.71 7.35
CA TRP A 64 10.43 20.98 6.68
C TRP A 64 10.21 22.48 6.48
N ARG A 65 10.33 23.25 7.57
CA ARG A 65 10.09 24.70 7.54
C ARG A 65 11.02 25.43 6.57
N SER A 66 12.30 25.09 6.54
CA SER A 66 13.24 25.68 5.59
C SER A 66 12.97 25.24 4.16
N GLY A 67 12.50 24.01 3.95
CA GLY A 67 12.04 23.53 2.65
C GLY A 67 10.88 24.37 2.09
N VAL A 68 9.85 24.60 2.91
CA VAL A 68 8.71 25.46 2.55
C VAL A 68 9.16 26.89 2.23
N GLN A 69 10.08 27.46 3.02
CA GLN A 69 10.58 28.82 2.82
C GLN A 69 11.52 28.98 1.61
N ASN A 70 12.23 27.92 1.23
CA ASN A 70 13.15 27.91 0.09
C ASN A 70 12.44 27.59 -1.24
N ASP A 71 11.19 27.16 -1.18
CA ASP A 71 10.35 26.95 -2.34
C ASP A 71 9.71 28.26 -2.80
N GLU A 72 9.58 28.42 -4.12
CA GLU A 72 8.94 29.59 -4.75
C GLU A 72 7.41 29.55 -4.62
N CYS A 73 6.84 28.38 -4.29
CA CYS A 73 5.39 28.20 -4.15
C CYS A 73 5.01 27.19 -3.06
N VAL A 74 3.77 27.28 -2.59
CA VAL A 74 3.10 26.34 -1.69
C VAL A 74 1.76 25.91 -2.32
N PRO A 75 1.13 24.80 -1.90
CA PRO A 75 -0.13 24.33 -2.51
C PRO A 75 -1.25 25.39 -2.49
N ASP A 76 -1.34 26.16 -1.41
CA ASP A 76 -2.17 27.35 -1.30
C ASP A 76 -1.60 28.33 -0.24
N PRO A 77 -2.05 29.60 -0.19
CA PRO A 77 -1.51 30.60 0.74
C PRO A 77 -1.53 30.23 2.22
N TYR A 78 -2.48 29.39 2.66
CA TYR A 78 -2.60 28.95 4.05
C TYR A 78 -1.39 28.10 4.47
N GLY A 79 -0.79 27.37 3.51
CA GLY A 79 0.40 26.55 3.72
C GLY A 79 1.64 27.32 4.21
N ASN A 80 1.70 28.64 4.03
CA ASN A 80 2.77 29.48 4.58
C ASN A 80 2.63 29.76 6.09
N SER A 81 1.44 29.53 6.65
CA SER A 81 1.10 29.89 8.03
C SER A 81 0.82 28.68 8.92
N ASN A 82 0.50 27.53 8.32
CA ASN A 82 0.30 26.26 9.02
C ASN A 82 1.08 25.14 8.31
N PHE A 83 2.24 24.79 8.88
CA PHE A 83 3.13 23.78 8.29
C PHE A 83 2.56 22.35 8.34
N ALA A 84 1.67 22.04 9.29
CA ALA A 84 1.02 20.73 9.38
C ALA A 84 -0.01 20.56 8.24
N ASP A 85 -0.83 21.59 8.00
CA ASP A 85 -1.74 21.60 6.84
C ASP A 85 -0.98 21.61 5.53
N ASN A 86 0.11 22.37 5.44
CA ASN A 86 0.99 22.33 4.28
C ASN A 86 1.50 20.90 4.03
N PHE A 87 1.96 20.19 5.06
CA PHE A 87 2.38 18.79 4.94
C PHE A 87 1.25 17.91 4.41
N ALA A 88 0.04 18.02 4.97
CA ALA A 88 -1.10 17.23 4.52
C ALA A 88 -1.51 17.54 3.07
N GLN A 89 -1.44 18.80 2.64
CA GLN A 89 -1.71 19.21 1.26
C GLN A 89 -0.65 18.70 0.28
N VAL A 90 0.63 18.83 0.62
CA VAL A 90 1.73 18.31 -0.21
C VAL A 90 1.64 16.77 -0.28
N ALA A 91 1.15 16.09 0.77
CA ALA A 91 0.94 14.64 0.77
C ALA A 91 -0.12 14.20 -0.26
N VAL A 92 -1.22 14.97 -0.36
CA VAL A 92 -2.26 14.76 -1.38
C VAL A 92 -1.67 14.92 -2.79
N LEU A 93 -0.92 15.99 -3.02
CA LEU A 93 -0.31 16.29 -4.31
C LEU A 93 0.71 15.22 -4.71
N TRP A 94 1.60 14.85 -3.79
CA TRP A 94 2.60 13.80 -4.02
C TRP A 94 1.95 12.45 -4.32
N THR A 95 0.88 12.09 -3.59
CA THR A 95 0.12 10.86 -3.85
C THR A 95 -0.48 10.86 -5.25
N HIS A 96 -0.97 12.00 -5.72
CA HIS A 96 -1.53 12.12 -7.07
C HIS A 96 -0.44 12.00 -8.15
N LEU A 97 0.70 12.67 -7.98
CA LEU A 97 1.86 12.59 -8.89
C LEU A 97 2.39 11.16 -9.03
N VAL A 98 2.59 10.47 -7.90
CA VAL A 98 3.08 9.09 -7.85
C VAL A 98 2.03 8.11 -8.40
N GLY A 99 0.76 8.29 -8.01
CA GLY A 99 -0.34 7.42 -8.43
C GLY A 99 -0.63 7.45 -9.93
N GLN A 100 -0.32 8.55 -10.62
CA GLN A 100 -0.48 8.66 -12.06
C GLN A 100 0.78 8.23 -12.87
N ARG A 101 1.84 7.73 -12.21
CA ARG A 101 3.17 7.49 -12.82
C ARG A 101 3.73 8.71 -13.57
N GLN A 102 3.23 9.91 -13.28
CA GLN A 102 3.70 11.14 -13.90
C GLN A 102 4.71 11.75 -12.95
N HIS A 103 5.97 11.37 -13.13
CA HIS A 103 7.07 11.79 -12.26
C HIS A 103 7.32 13.30 -12.19
N ASN A 104 6.55 14.16 -12.89
CA ASN A 104 6.61 15.63 -12.78
C ASN A 104 5.43 16.35 -13.48
N ASN A 105 4.29 15.69 -13.74
CA ASN A 105 3.25 16.30 -14.57
C ASN A 105 1.84 15.94 -14.05
N LEU A 106 1.09 16.94 -13.63
CA LEU A 106 -0.36 16.84 -13.48
C LEU A 106 -0.93 17.95 -14.34
N GLY A 107 -1.54 17.58 -15.47
CA GLY A 107 -2.32 18.51 -16.29
C GLY A 107 -1.58 19.77 -16.76
N GLY A 108 -0.26 19.73 -16.97
CA GLY A 108 0.51 20.85 -17.54
C GLY A 108 1.18 21.80 -16.54
N GLY A 109 1.19 21.49 -15.24
CA GLY A 109 1.93 22.28 -14.23
C GLY A 109 3.30 21.67 -13.89
N GLN A 110 4.38 22.47 -13.96
CA GLN A 110 5.67 22.10 -13.39
C GLN A 110 5.68 22.45 -11.89
N PHE A 111 5.60 21.46 -11.01
CA PHE A 111 5.70 21.66 -9.54
C PHE A 111 7.15 21.87 -9.07
N SER A 112 8.05 22.27 -9.96
CA SER A 112 9.44 22.57 -9.63
C SER A 112 9.57 23.73 -8.62
N CYS A 113 8.56 24.60 -8.54
CA CYS A 113 8.51 25.69 -7.56
C CYS A 113 8.37 25.19 -6.11
N MET A 114 7.94 23.95 -5.90
CA MET A 114 7.81 23.32 -4.57
C MET A 114 8.71 22.08 -4.42
N ARG A 115 9.87 22.12 -5.08
CA ARG A 115 10.78 20.95 -5.15
C ARG A 115 11.22 20.49 -3.76
N ASN A 116 11.50 21.41 -2.84
CA ASN A 116 11.99 21.03 -1.51
C ASN A 116 10.89 20.36 -0.69
N GLN A 117 9.66 20.89 -0.70
CA GLN A 117 8.48 20.26 -0.09
C GLN A 117 8.24 18.86 -0.68
N LEU A 118 8.26 18.73 -2.00
CA LEU A 118 8.05 17.44 -2.67
C LEU A 118 9.16 16.43 -2.39
N GLU A 119 10.42 16.86 -2.34
CA GLU A 119 11.54 15.99 -1.98
C GLU A 119 11.43 15.54 -0.52
N GLN A 120 11.09 16.46 0.39
CA GLN A 120 10.98 16.13 1.80
C GLN A 120 9.77 15.26 2.09
N ILE A 121 8.64 15.48 1.44
CA ILE A 121 7.50 14.57 1.58
C ILE A 121 7.80 13.22 0.96
N SER A 122 8.56 13.20 -0.15
CA SER A 122 9.09 11.94 -0.66
C SER A 122 10.01 11.31 0.37
N LYS A 123 10.77 12.00 1.21
CA LYS A 123 11.57 11.34 2.25
C LYS A 123 10.75 10.95 3.48
N ALA A 124 9.78 11.76 3.88
CA ALA A 124 8.91 11.50 5.02
C ALA A 124 7.95 10.33 4.74
N LEU A 125 7.36 10.32 3.54
CA LEU A 125 6.48 9.27 3.06
C LEU A 125 7.23 8.16 2.30
N ALA A 126 8.45 8.38 1.78
CA ALA A 126 9.32 7.34 1.21
C ALA A 126 10.47 6.88 2.14
N ALA A 127 10.47 7.25 3.42
CA ALA A 127 10.97 6.37 4.48
C ALA A 127 10.11 5.09 4.55
N TRP A 128 8.87 5.17 4.03
CA TRP A 128 8.05 4.07 3.58
C TRP A 128 8.08 3.94 2.07
N ARG A 129 9.27 4.11 1.47
CA ARG A 129 9.55 3.87 0.05
C ARG A 129 8.70 2.69 -0.27
N ILE A 130 7.76 2.85 -1.21
CA ILE A 130 7.08 1.74 -1.87
C ILE A 130 8.13 0.65 -1.85
N GLN A 131 7.95 -0.35 -0.99
CA GLN A 131 8.89 -1.44 -0.97
C GLN A 131 8.70 -1.94 -2.38
N ALA A 132 9.68 -1.64 -3.27
CA ALA A 132 9.48 -1.66 -4.71
C ALA A 132 8.69 -2.93 -4.98
N PRO A 133 7.47 -2.80 -5.55
CA PRO A 133 6.35 -3.70 -5.23
C PRO A 133 6.88 -5.11 -5.00
N ARG A 134 6.88 -5.56 -3.73
CA ARG A 134 7.62 -6.77 -3.37
C ARG A 134 7.14 -7.87 -4.30
N ASN A 135 8.03 -8.42 -5.11
CA ASN A 135 7.66 -9.56 -5.95
C ASN A 135 8.06 -10.87 -5.28
N THR A 136 8.72 -10.82 -4.12
CA THR A 136 9.20 -12.00 -3.42
C THR A 136 8.97 -11.95 -1.92
N LEU A 137 8.85 -13.13 -1.32
CA LEU A 137 8.90 -13.35 0.13
C LEU A 137 9.90 -14.47 0.42
N GLN A 138 10.73 -14.26 1.43
CA GLN A 138 11.64 -15.27 1.96
C GLN A 138 10.98 -16.02 3.12
N PRO A 139 11.46 -17.22 3.45
CA PRO A 139 11.04 -17.92 4.66
C PRO A 139 11.15 -17.04 5.91
N GLY A 140 10.11 -17.07 6.75
CA GLY A 140 9.91 -16.18 7.89
C GLY A 140 9.25 -14.84 7.56
N GLN A 141 9.05 -14.51 6.28
CA GLN A 141 8.31 -13.30 5.87
C GLN A 141 6.83 -13.60 5.63
N GLN A 142 6.02 -12.55 5.74
CA GLN A 142 4.57 -12.63 5.64
C GLN A 142 3.98 -11.47 4.84
N LEU A 143 2.74 -11.68 4.39
CA LEU A 143 1.80 -10.61 4.01
C LEU A 143 0.74 -10.50 5.09
N GLU A 144 0.48 -9.28 5.52
CA GLU A 144 -0.69 -8.94 6.31
C GLU A 144 -1.91 -8.68 5.42
N GLN A 145 -3.06 -8.55 6.05
CA GLN A 145 -4.31 -8.17 5.38
C GLN A 145 -4.15 -6.88 4.56
N ASP A 146 -4.69 -6.89 3.34
CA ASP A 146 -4.55 -5.87 2.28
C ASP A 146 -3.14 -5.67 1.72
N GLU A 147 -2.13 -6.41 2.17
CA GLU A 147 -0.82 -6.39 1.55
C GLU A 147 -0.79 -7.23 0.27
N ALA A 148 0.19 -6.92 -0.58
CA ALA A 148 0.29 -7.54 -1.89
C ALA A 148 1.74 -7.77 -2.32
N LEU A 149 1.91 -8.79 -3.16
CA LEU A 149 3.04 -8.86 -4.07
C LEU A 149 2.64 -8.35 -5.45
N THR A 150 3.61 -7.83 -6.20
CA THR A 150 3.40 -7.39 -7.59
C THR A 150 4.55 -7.88 -8.44
N SER A 151 4.27 -8.33 -9.66
CA SER A 151 5.31 -8.76 -10.59
C SER A 151 6.23 -7.59 -10.96
N PRO A 152 7.52 -7.85 -11.31
CA PRO A 152 8.44 -6.80 -11.73
C PRO A 152 7.93 -5.91 -12.89
N ASN A 153 7.17 -6.48 -13.83
CA ASN A 153 6.54 -5.75 -14.94
C ASN A 153 5.23 -5.03 -14.55
N GLY A 154 4.74 -5.20 -13.33
CA GLY A 154 3.53 -4.57 -12.81
C GLY A 154 2.21 -5.14 -13.35
N ALA A 155 2.24 -6.23 -14.12
CA ALA A 155 1.05 -6.80 -14.75
C ALA A 155 0.23 -7.73 -13.83
N TYR A 156 0.86 -8.30 -12.80
CA TYR A 156 0.21 -9.25 -11.89
C TYR A 156 0.32 -8.83 -10.45
N ARG A 157 -0.71 -9.16 -9.67
CA ARG A 157 -0.79 -8.80 -8.26
C ARG A 157 -1.33 -9.95 -7.43
N LEU A 158 -0.62 -10.36 -6.40
CA LEU A 158 -1.09 -11.30 -5.38
C LEU A 158 -1.54 -10.49 -4.17
N VAL A 159 -2.78 -10.63 -3.71
CA VAL A 159 -3.33 -9.83 -2.60
C VAL A 159 -3.92 -10.74 -1.53
N LEU A 160 -3.56 -10.53 -0.27
CA LEU A 160 -4.26 -11.12 0.87
C LEU A 160 -5.45 -10.21 1.23
N GLN A 161 -6.65 -10.63 0.86
CA GLN A 161 -7.84 -9.82 0.98
C GLN A 161 -8.40 -9.80 2.41
N THR A 162 -9.23 -8.79 2.69
CA THR A 162 -9.87 -8.63 4.01
C THR A 162 -10.79 -9.77 4.46
N ASP A 163 -11.24 -10.60 3.53
CA ASP A 163 -12.07 -11.78 3.78
C ASP A 163 -11.26 -13.06 4.06
N GLY A 164 -9.93 -12.94 4.06
CA GLY A 164 -8.98 -14.02 4.31
C GLY A 164 -8.55 -14.78 3.07
N ASN A 165 -9.03 -14.38 1.90
CA ASN A 165 -8.69 -15.03 0.66
C ASN A 165 -7.38 -14.47 0.09
N LEU A 166 -6.49 -15.34 -0.38
CA LEU A 166 -5.28 -14.93 -1.10
C LEU A 166 -5.54 -15.13 -2.59
N VAL A 167 -5.49 -14.04 -3.36
CA VAL A 167 -5.91 -14.04 -4.77
C VAL A 167 -4.84 -13.44 -5.66
N LEU A 168 -4.54 -14.11 -6.77
CA LEU A 168 -3.65 -13.67 -7.83
C LEU A 168 -4.47 -13.08 -8.98
N TYR A 169 -4.14 -11.87 -9.41
CA TYR A 169 -4.82 -11.11 -10.46
C TYR A 169 -3.92 -10.78 -11.64
N VAL A 170 -4.51 -10.65 -12.83
CA VAL A 170 -3.88 -10.18 -14.09
C VAL A 170 -4.00 -8.66 -14.30
N SER A 171 -4.16 -7.89 -13.22
CA SER A 171 -4.05 -6.42 -13.21
C SER A 171 -4.08 -5.91 -11.76
N ASP A 172 -3.83 -4.61 -11.57
CA ASP A 172 -4.07 -3.93 -10.29
C ASP A 172 -5.58 -3.80 -9.95
N ASN A 173 -6.49 -4.05 -10.90
CA ASN A 173 -7.93 -4.04 -10.65
C ASN A 173 -8.38 -5.40 -10.08
N THR A 174 -8.44 -5.50 -8.76
CA THR A 174 -8.73 -6.73 -7.99
C THR A 174 -10.21 -7.10 -7.98
N VAL A 175 -10.80 -7.27 -9.16
CA VAL A 175 -12.17 -7.78 -9.35
C VAL A 175 -12.15 -9.26 -9.72
N PRO A 176 -13.21 -10.04 -9.41
CA PRO A 176 -13.25 -11.48 -9.69
C PRO A 176 -12.97 -11.85 -11.16
N ALA A 177 -13.39 -11.03 -12.12
CA ALA A 177 -13.14 -11.26 -13.54
C ALA A 177 -11.64 -11.29 -13.92
N ASN A 178 -10.78 -10.72 -13.08
CA ASN A 178 -9.34 -10.65 -13.31
C ASN A 178 -8.55 -11.67 -12.48
N SER A 179 -9.21 -12.53 -11.69
CA SER A 179 -8.50 -13.51 -10.85
C SER A 179 -8.00 -14.68 -11.70
N LEU A 180 -6.70 -14.99 -11.59
CA LEU A 180 -6.07 -16.17 -12.18
C LEU A 180 -6.07 -17.37 -11.24
N TRP A 181 -5.92 -17.12 -9.94
CA TRP A 181 -5.85 -18.17 -8.93
C TRP A 181 -6.26 -17.64 -7.56
N THR A 182 -6.76 -18.51 -6.70
CA THR A 182 -7.17 -18.18 -5.34
C THR A 182 -7.02 -19.38 -4.39
N THR A 183 -6.75 -19.12 -3.11
CA THR A 183 -6.78 -20.15 -2.06
C THR A 183 -8.19 -20.61 -1.71
N GLY A 184 -9.21 -19.78 -1.96
CA GLY A 184 -10.58 -20.02 -1.50
C GLY A 184 -10.70 -20.06 0.02
N SER A 185 -9.73 -19.46 0.73
CA SER A 185 -9.70 -19.44 2.19
C SER A 185 -10.56 -18.29 2.68
N PHE A 186 -11.71 -18.59 3.26
CA PHE A 186 -12.59 -17.56 3.82
C PHE A 186 -12.73 -17.79 5.32
N ARG A 187 -12.27 -16.82 6.12
CA ARG A 187 -12.39 -16.87 7.58
C ARG A 187 -12.61 -15.47 8.15
N ARG A 188 -12.95 -15.40 9.44
CA ARG A 188 -12.94 -14.10 10.15
C ARG A 188 -11.48 -13.70 10.40
N GLY A 189 -11.16 -12.45 10.06
CA GLY A 189 -9.83 -11.88 10.25
C GLY A 189 -9.48 -11.54 11.70
N PRO A 190 -8.29 -10.97 11.94
CA PRO A 190 -7.27 -10.63 10.94
C PRO A 190 -6.60 -11.85 10.29
N HIS A 191 -5.94 -11.65 9.16
CA HIS A 191 -5.27 -12.71 8.41
C HIS A 191 -3.82 -12.38 8.14
N ARG A 192 -2.97 -13.40 8.14
CA ARG A 192 -1.62 -13.31 7.58
C ARG A 192 -1.32 -14.51 6.69
N PHE A 193 -0.58 -14.27 5.63
CA PHE A 193 0.00 -15.30 4.78
C PHE A 193 1.50 -15.37 5.06
N GLU A 194 2.02 -16.55 5.39
CA GLU A 194 3.39 -16.75 5.83
C GLU A 194 4.10 -17.76 4.94
N VAL A 195 5.32 -17.42 4.51
CA VAL A 195 6.27 -18.38 3.94
C VAL A 195 7.04 -18.97 5.10
N GLN A 196 6.77 -20.21 5.48
CA GLN A 196 7.37 -20.80 6.67
C GLN A 196 8.82 -21.22 6.41
N PRO A 197 9.70 -21.21 7.45
CA PRO A 197 11.08 -21.70 7.35
C PRO A 197 11.24 -23.13 6.81
N ASP A 198 10.19 -23.95 6.91
CA ASP A 198 10.17 -25.33 6.42
C ASP A 198 9.65 -25.47 4.98
N GLY A 199 9.42 -24.36 4.27
CA GLY A 199 8.97 -24.34 2.88
C GLY A 199 7.47 -24.55 2.69
N ASN A 200 6.69 -24.56 3.76
CA ASN A 200 5.24 -24.54 3.67
C ASN A 200 4.72 -23.10 3.49
N LEU A 201 3.66 -22.92 2.72
CA LEU A 201 2.98 -21.64 2.53
C LEU A 201 1.65 -21.72 3.26
N VAL A 202 1.37 -20.82 4.21
CA VAL A 202 0.22 -20.97 5.12
C VAL A 202 -0.51 -19.65 5.31
N ILE A 203 -1.84 -19.69 5.31
CA ILE A 203 -2.67 -18.56 5.74
C ILE A 203 -3.22 -18.86 7.12
N TYR A 204 -2.97 -17.97 8.07
CA TYR A 204 -3.48 -18.03 9.42
C TYR A 204 -4.61 -17.03 9.65
N ASP A 205 -5.59 -17.41 10.45
CA ASP A 205 -6.58 -16.48 11.01
C ASP A 205 -6.09 -15.85 12.33
N GLY A 206 -6.92 -14.96 12.90
CA GLY A 206 -6.60 -14.22 14.12
C GLY A 206 -6.41 -15.09 15.37
N ASN A 207 -6.87 -16.35 15.34
CA ASN A 207 -6.64 -17.32 16.40
C ASN A 207 -5.40 -18.20 16.13
N ASN A 208 -4.60 -17.82 15.13
CA ASN A 208 -3.44 -18.56 14.67
C ASN A 208 -3.78 -19.97 14.15
N GLN A 209 -5.01 -20.18 13.67
CA GLN A 209 -5.39 -21.44 13.01
C GLN A 209 -5.12 -21.34 11.52
N ALA A 210 -4.53 -22.41 10.95
CA ALA A 210 -4.31 -22.49 9.52
C ALA A 210 -5.66 -22.62 8.79
N SER A 211 -5.93 -21.64 7.94
CA SER A 211 -7.11 -21.59 7.07
C SER A 211 -6.86 -22.22 5.70
N TRP A 212 -5.59 -22.23 5.27
CA TRP A 212 -5.09 -22.88 4.07
C TRP A 212 -3.60 -23.18 4.22
N ALA A 213 -3.12 -24.24 3.57
CA ALA A 213 -1.70 -24.56 3.46
C ALA A 213 -1.37 -25.20 2.11
N SER A 214 -0.18 -24.93 1.56
CA SER A 214 0.32 -25.57 0.34
C SER A 214 0.70 -27.03 0.54
N ASN A 215 0.94 -27.45 1.79
CA ASN A 215 1.43 -28.79 2.18
C ASN A 215 2.77 -29.15 1.52
N THR A 216 3.67 -28.17 1.42
CA THR A 216 4.98 -28.30 0.73
C THR A 216 6.16 -28.35 1.67
N ARG A 217 5.91 -28.67 2.95
CA ARG A 217 6.94 -28.80 3.98
C ARG A 217 8.06 -29.73 3.52
N ARG A 218 9.31 -29.28 3.64
CA ARG A 218 10.49 -30.03 3.24
C ARG A 218 11.76 -29.54 3.93
N GLN A 219 12.83 -30.33 3.80
CA GLN A 219 14.18 -29.90 4.14
C GLN A 219 14.72 -28.94 3.07
N ASN A 220 15.72 -28.11 3.42
CA ASN A 220 16.39 -27.18 2.51
C ASN A 220 15.48 -26.09 1.89
N ALA A 221 14.58 -25.53 2.69
CA ALA A 221 13.70 -24.44 2.25
C ALA A 221 13.90 -23.13 3.03
N ASP A 222 14.73 -23.11 4.07
CA ASP A 222 14.96 -22.01 5.01
C ASP A 222 15.61 -20.75 4.37
N ARG A 223 16.20 -20.90 3.19
CA ARG A 223 16.79 -19.82 2.37
C ARG A 223 16.12 -19.73 1.00
N GLY A 224 14.96 -20.36 0.84
CA GLY A 224 14.16 -20.33 -0.37
C GLY A 224 13.54 -18.95 -0.63
N ARG A 225 12.65 -18.89 -1.62
CA ARG A 225 11.82 -17.70 -1.87
C ARG A 225 10.53 -18.07 -2.57
N LEU A 226 9.44 -17.43 -2.18
CA LEU A 226 8.24 -17.28 -3.00
C LEU A 226 8.45 -16.09 -3.95
N ALA A 227 8.13 -16.24 -5.23
CA ALA A 227 8.32 -15.21 -6.24
C ALA A 227 7.13 -15.12 -7.19
N LEU A 228 6.56 -13.91 -7.33
CA LEU A 228 5.61 -13.54 -8.37
C LEU A 228 6.39 -13.05 -9.59
N GLN A 229 6.16 -13.72 -10.72
CA GLN A 229 6.96 -13.57 -11.94
C GLN A 229 6.22 -12.76 -13.01
N ASP A 230 6.98 -12.29 -14.00
CA ASP A 230 6.45 -11.50 -15.12
C ASP A 230 5.57 -12.30 -16.08
N ASP A 231 5.57 -13.62 -15.97
CA ASP A 231 4.72 -14.53 -16.74
C ASP A 231 3.37 -14.84 -16.06
N GLY A 232 3.12 -14.25 -14.88
CA GLY A 232 1.92 -14.45 -14.08
C GLY A 232 1.96 -15.66 -13.17
N ASN A 233 3.09 -16.35 -13.04
CA ASN A 233 3.23 -17.48 -12.13
C ASN A 233 3.71 -17.03 -10.74
N LEU A 234 3.14 -17.61 -9.70
CA LEU A 234 3.64 -17.49 -8.33
C LEU A 234 4.30 -18.82 -7.95
N VAL A 235 5.61 -18.80 -7.69
CA VAL A 235 6.42 -20.01 -7.52
C VAL A 235 7.25 -19.93 -6.25
N PHE A 236 7.26 -21.01 -5.46
CA PHE A 236 8.23 -21.17 -4.37
C PHE A 236 9.43 -21.97 -4.86
N TYR A 237 10.62 -21.40 -4.67
CA TYR A 237 11.91 -22.01 -4.95
C TYR A 237 12.62 -22.36 -3.64
N ASP A 238 13.21 -23.55 -3.59
CA ASP A 238 14.02 -23.99 -2.46
C ASP A 238 15.45 -23.39 -2.48
N ASN A 239 16.30 -23.82 -1.53
CA ASN A 239 17.68 -23.34 -1.40
C ASN A 239 18.55 -23.62 -2.65
N ASN A 240 18.19 -24.63 -3.45
CA ASN A 240 18.88 -25.00 -4.69
C ASN A 240 18.24 -24.33 -5.93
N ASN A 241 17.34 -23.37 -5.71
CA ASN A 241 16.57 -22.71 -6.75
C ASN A 241 15.68 -23.67 -7.57
N GLN A 242 15.26 -24.79 -6.98
CA GLN A 242 14.31 -25.72 -7.60
C GLN A 242 12.87 -25.30 -7.27
N PRO A 243 11.96 -25.23 -8.26
CA PRO A 243 10.56 -24.93 -7.99
C PRO A 243 9.92 -26.12 -7.26
N THR A 244 9.37 -25.89 -6.07
CA THR A 244 8.71 -26.95 -5.28
C THR A 244 7.21 -26.75 -5.12
N TRP A 245 6.70 -25.57 -5.49
CA TRP A 245 5.27 -25.28 -5.58
C TRP A 245 5.03 -24.15 -6.58
N ALA A 246 3.90 -24.18 -7.27
CA ALA A 246 3.47 -23.10 -8.16
C ALA A 246 1.94 -23.01 -8.26
N THR A 247 1.42 -21.82 -8.57
CA THR A 247 0.01 -21.61 -8.93
C THR A 247 -0.34 -22.21 -10.30
N ASN A 248 0.67 -22.47 -11.14
CA ASN A 248 0.51 -22.96 -12.52
C ASN A 248 -0.33 -22.01 -13.39
N THR A 249 -0.18 -20.71 -13.14
CA THR A 249 -0.86 -19.63 -13.86
C THR A 249 0.06 -18.95 -14.87
N CYS A 250 1.19 -19.60 -15.22
CA CYS A 250 2.05 -19.06 -16.26
C CYS A 250 1.31 -19.00 -17.60
N CYS A 251 1.77 -18.05 -18.41
CA CYS A 251 1.44 -17.82 -19.82
C CYS A 251 0.12 -17.09 -20.11
N PHE A 252 -0.57 -16.55 -19.11
CA PHE A 252 -1.66 -15.61 -19.36
C PHE A 252 -1.11 -14.26 -19.76
N ILE A 253 -0.83 -14.01 -21.04
CA ILE A 253 -0.37 -12.69 -21.51
C ILE A 253 -1.44 -11.65 -21.14
N ALA A 254 -1.16 -10.83 -20.14
CA ALA A 254 -1.98 -9.65 -19.84
C ALA A 254 -2.05 -8.76 -21.10
N PRO A 255 -3.24 -8.35 -21.57
CA PRO A 255 -3.33 -7.45 -22.71
C PRO A 255 -2.59 -6.15 -22.36
N ARG A 256 -1.67 -5.72 -23.24
CA ARG A 256 -0.96 -4.44 -23.09
C ARG A 256 -2.01 -3.32 -23.05
N GLN A 257 -1.99 -2.50 -22.00
CA GLN A 257 -2.67 -1.21 -21.97
C GLN A 257 -1.81 -0.16 -22.67
#